data_AF-A0A6B0GQI0-F1
#
_entry.id   AF-A0A6B0GQI0-F1
#
_cell.length_a   1.000
_cell.length_b   1.000
_cell.length_c   1.000
_cell.angle_alpha   90.00
_cell.angle_beta   90.00
_cell.angle_gamma   90.00
#
_symmetry.space_group_name_H-M   'P 1'
#
loop_
_entity.id
_entity.type
_entity.pdbx_description
1 polymer ?
#
loop_
_entity_poly.entity_id
_entity_poly.type
_entity_poly.pdbx_seq_one_letter_code
_entity_poly.pdbx_strand_id
1 'polypeptide(L)' 'MQSDNDPTQADVATLERDLLTAIENVAASGAMTEDDRHLLSYEAEMLSAELRGCIEYAPE' A
#
# COMPACT_ATOMS: atom_id res chain seq x y z
N MET A 1 -8.00 -12.66 20.97
CA MET A 1 -8.93 -13.34 20.04
C MET A 1 -8.84 -12.54 18.75
N GLN A 2 -8.24 -13.05 17.67
CA GLN A 2 -8.19 -12.32 16.40
C GLN A 2 -9.62 -12.22 15.86
N SER A 3 -10.13 -11.01 15.64
CA SER A 3 -11.46 -10.88 15.02
C SER A 3 -11.31 -11.38 13.58
N ASP A 4 -12.29 -12.13 13.06
CA ASP A 4 -12.27 -12.63 11.67
C ASP A 4 -12.16 -11.50 10.60
N ASN A 5 -12.10 -10.23 11.03
CA ASN A 5 -11.99 -9.04 10.17
C ASN A 5 -10.68 -8.25 10.38
N ASP A 6 -9.75 -8.71 11.21
CA ASP A 6 -8.50 -7.97 11.41
C ASP A 6 -7.59 -8.15 10.18
N PRO A 7 -7.15 -7.05 9.52
CA PRO A 7 -6.32 -7.15 8.34
C PRO A 7 -5.00 -7.85 8.67
N THR A 8 -4.59 -8.77 7.79
CA THR A 8 -3.32 -9.50 7.94
C THR A 8 -2.19 -8.77 7.22
N GLN A 9 -0.94 -9.11 7.55
CA GLN A 9 0.21 -8.60 6.80
C GLN A 9 0.15 -8.99 5.30
N ALA A 10 -0.46 -10.14 4.97
CA ALA A 10 -0.63 -10.58 3.59
C ALA A 10 -1.64 -9.71 2.82
N ASP A 11 -2.70 -9.24 3.51
CA ASP A 11 -3.68 -8.32 2.93
C ASP A 11 -3.02 -6.98 2.60
N VAL A 12 -2.20 -6.44 3.51
CA VAL A 12 -1.45 -5.20 3.28
C VAL A 12 -0.48 -5.34 2.12
N ALA A 13 0.26 -6.45 2.04
CA ALA A 13 1.18 -6.69 0.92
C ALA A 13 0.47 -6.84 -0.43
N THR A 14 -0.76 -7.36 -0.43
CA THR A 14 -1.60 -7.44 -1.64
C THR A 14 -2.08 -6.05 -2.05
N LEU A 15 -2.57 -5.27 -1.09
CA LEU A 15 -3.01 -3.89 -1.32
C LEU A 15 -1.88 -2.99 -1.84
N GLU A 16 -0.68 -3.09 -1.29
CA GLU A 16 0.51 -2.36 -1.75
C GLU A 16 0.80 -2.66 -3.22
N ARG A 17 0.77 -3.94 -3.62
CA ARG A 17 1.01 -4.36 -5.01
C ARG A 17 -0.06 -3.82 -5.96
N ASP A 18 -1.33 -3.91 -5.57
CA ASP A 18 -2.45 -3.44 -6.38
C ASP A 18 -2.39 -1.92 -6.57
N LEU A 19 -2.03 -1.18 -5.51
CA LEU A 19 -1.87 0.27 -5.56
C LEU A 19 -0.69 0.69 -6.45
N LEU A 20 0.48 0.08 -6.29
CA LEU A 20 1.64 0.36 -7.16
C LEU A 20 1.32 0.04 -8.62
N THR A 21 0.60 -1.06 -8.88
CA THR A 21 0.16 -1.40 -10.24
C THR A 21 -0.79 -0.34 -10.81
N ALA A 22 -1.71 0.19 -10.01
CA ALA A 22 -2.59 1.27 -10.44
C ALA A 22 -1.82 2.56 -10.77
N ILE A 23 -0.83 2.92 -9.95
CA ILE A 23 0.05 4.08 -10.19
C ILE A 23 0.80 3.91 -11.53
N GLU A 24 1.42 2.76 -11.76
CA GLU A 24 2.13 2.50 -13.03
C GLU A 24 1.21 2.52 -14.25
N ASN A 25 -0.03 2.03 -14.12
CA ASN A 25 -1.02 2.09 -15.21
C ASN A 25 -1.43 3.53 -15.54
N VAL A 26 -1.62 4.37 -14.52
CA VAL A 26 -1.92 5.80 -14.72
C VAL A 26 -0.74 6.53 -15.35
N ALA A 27 0.49 6.24 -14.90
CA ALA A 27 1.71 6.77 -15.52
C ALA A 27 1.85 6.36 -16.98
N ALA A 28 1.64 5.08 -17.30
CA ALA A 28 1.70 4.55 -18.67
C ALA A 28 0.66 5.19 -19.60
N SER A 29 -0.47 5.66 -19.06
CA SER A 29 -1.48 6.39 -19.83
C SER A 29 -1.10 7.85 -20.14
N GLY A 30 -0.01 8.36 -19.54
CA GLY A 30 0.42 9.76 -19.66
C GLY A 30 -0.41 10.74 -18.82
N ALA A 31 -1.27 10.23 -17.93
CA ALA A 31 -2.15 11.05 -17.08
C ALA A 31 -1.45 11.61 -15.83
N MET A 32 -0.20 11.22 -15.56
CA MET A 32 0.60 11.73 -14.46
C MET A 32 2.05 11.96 -14.91
N THR A 33 2.75 12.88 -14.24
CA THR A 33 4.17 13.10 -14.49
C THR A 33 5.03 12.04 -13.81
N GLU A 34 6.31 11.95 -14.19
CA GLU A 34 7.25 11.05 -13.54
C GLU A 34 7.48 11.41 -12.05
N ASP A 35 7.47 12.71 -11.73
CA ASP A 35 7.59 13.19 -10.35
C ASP A 35 6.36 12.79 -9.52
N ASP A 36 5.14 12.90 -10.08
CA ASP A 36 3.91 12.45 -9.41
C ASP A 36 3.93 10.93 -9.18
N ARG A 37 4.39 10.17 -10.18
CA ARG A 37 4.55 8.70 -10.08
C ARG A 37 5.48 8.34 -8.93
N HIS A 38 6.65 8.98 -8.86
CA HIS A 38 7.62 8.73 -7.80
C HIS A 38 7.09 9.09 -6.41
N LEU A 39 6.42 10.24 -6.27
CA LEU A 39 5.85 10.67 -5.00
C LEU A 39 4.78 9.67 -4.52
N LEU A 40 3.84 9.30 -5.38
CA LEU A 40 2.74 8.40 -5.03
C LEU A 40 3.24 6.99 -4.72
N SER A 41 4.22 6.47 -5.46
CA SER A 41 4.81 5.16 -5.15
C SER A 41 5.52 5.17 -3.79
N TYR A 42 6.23 6.25 -3.47
CA TYR A 42 6.85 6.40 -2.14
C TYR A 42 5.81 6.47 -1.03
N GLU A 43 4.75 7.26 -1.20
CA GLU A 43 3.67 7.35 -0.21
C GLU A 43 2.95 6.01 -0.01
N ALA A 44 2.75 5.22 -1.07
CA ALA A 44 2.18 3.89 -1.00
C ALA A 44 3.05 2.91 -0.18
N GLU A 45 4.37 2.92 -0.39
CA GLU A 45 5.32 2.10 0.37
C GLU A 45 5.35 2.50 1.85
N MET A 46 5.35 3.81 2.13
CA MET A 46 5.32 4.35 3.50
C MET A 46 4.04 3.96 4.24
N LEU A 47 2.87 4.12 3.61
CA LEU A 47 1.60 3.70 4.18
C LEU A 47 1.57 2.18 4.44
N SER A 48 2.08 1.37 3.51
CA SER A 48 2.19 -0.08 3.69
C SER A 48 3.08 -0.45 4.88
N ALA A 49 4.20 0.24 5.07
CA ALA A 49 5.07 0.05 6.22
C ALA A 49 4.37 0.41 7.54
N GLU A 50 3.65 1.54 7.59
CA GLU A 50 2.88 1.96 8.76
C GLU A 50 1.77 0.95 9.11
N LEU A 51 1.00 0.49 8.12
CA LEU A 51 -0.06 -0.50 8.32
C LEU A 51 0.49 -1.84 8.82
N ARG A 52 1.62 -2.31 8.26
CA ARG A 52 2.31 -3.52 8.74
C ARG A 52 2.75 -3.37 10.20
N GLY A 53 3.27 -2.21 10.58
CA GLY A 53 3.60 -1.88 11.96
C GLY A 53 2.38 -1.93 12.88
N CYS A 54 1.26 -1.31 12.47
CA CYS A 54 0.02 -1.37 13.25
C CYS A 54 -0.48 -2.80 13.50
N ILE A 55 -0.35 -3.69 12.51
CA ILE A 55 -0.73 -5.10 12.63
C ILE A 55 0.23 -5.83 13.58
N GLU A 56 1.53 -5.61 13.46
CA GLU A 56 2.54 -6.24 14.32
C GLU A 56 2.37 -5.88 15.81
N TYR A 57 1.95 -4.65 16.09
CA TYR A 57 1.76 -4.14 17.46
C TYR A 57 0.29 -4.05 17.91
N ALA A 58 -0.64 -4.67 17.17
CA ALA A 58 -2.05 -4.71 17.57
C ALA A 58 -2.19 -5.57 18.85
N PRO A 59 -2.77 -5.04 19.95
CA PRO A 59 -2.97 -5.80 21.17
C PRO A 59 -3.99 -6.94 20.97
N GLU A 60 -3.70 -8.13 21.51
CA GLU A 60 -4.51 -9.37 21.40
C GLU A 60 -5.87 -9.38 22.13
#